data_AF-A0A3G2R9K7-F1
#
_entry.id   AF-A0A3G2R9K7-F1
#
_cell.length_a   1.000
_cell.length_b   1.000
_cell.length_c   1.000
_cell.angle_alpha   90.00
_cell.angle_beta   90.00
_cell.angle_gamma   90.00
#
_symmetry.space_group_name_H-M   'P 1'
#
loop_
_entity.id
_entity.type
_entity.pdbx_description
1 polymer ?
#
loop_
_entity_poly.entity_id
_entity_poly.type
_entity_poly.pdbx_seq_one_letter_code
_entity_poly.pdbx_strand_id
1 'polypeptide(L)'
;MSQSPNIIICSNVHPDKVNPTGKVIRLSYFDNEKEKGNVHIALSRFIKNPDELPERILDLLEIASYVFSADRAVDRGERDSLYNESWARIFEFHIPVRDLAFWEQDSVKTALSNALVFMSGDRKYNFYFYQMNQENQPNESNYTQLSLFTKDFLPISDASNTEIILFSGGLDSLAGALDFLHTYPEKKLCLVSHQANKKVTHTQDVLVELLMKKFHNRINHYKYECHLRKFSSLEETQRTRMFLYASIAFSICNYYDKHSFNVYENGITSINLPKQGDIMNARASRTTHPKTIGLMQAFLQCFDNTFTIKNPFIMKQKRM
;
A
#
# COMPACT_ATOMS: atom_id res chain seq x y z
N MET A 1 5.83 -11.77 29.26
CA MET A 1 4.36 -11.69 29.34
C MET A 1 3.81 -11.69 27.91
N SER A 2 2.68 -12.33 27.62
CA SER A 2 2.06 -12.28 26.29
C SER A 2 1.68 -10.84 25.94
N GLN A 3 2.26 -10.26 24.89
CA GLN A 3 1.90 -8.93 24.41
C GLN A 3 0.44 -8.91 23.94
N SER A 4 -0.39 -8.00 24.47
CA SER A 4 -1.77 -7.83 24.02
C SER A 4 -1.84 -7.32 22.57
N PRO A 5 -2.82 -7.76 21.77
CA PRO A 5 -2.99 -7.30 20.40
C PRO A 5 -3.40 -5.82 20.33
N ASN A 6 -3.03 -5.16 19.23
CA ASN A 6 -3.61 -3.88 18.83
C ASN A 6 -4.81 -4.17 17.93
N ILE A 7 -5.99 -3.77 18.39
CA ILE A 7 -7.26 -4.09 17.76
C ILE A 7 -7.69 -2.90 16.92
N ILE A 8 -7.73 -3.09 15.62
CA ILE A 8 -8.03 -2.06 14.63
C ILE A 8 -9.46 -2.27 14.14
N ILE A 9 -10.37 -1.42 14.57
CA ILE A 9 -11.77 -1.42 14.14
C ILE A 9 -11.90 -0.45 12.97
N CYS A 10 -12.22 -0.96 11.79
CA CYS A 10 -12.27 -0.19 10.56
C CYS A 10 -13.72 0.15 10.18
N SER A 11 -13.94 1.36 9.65
CA SER A 11 -15.27 1.87 9.27
C SER A 11 -16.28 1.78 10.44
N ASN A 12 -17.56 1.53 10.16
CA ASN A 12 -18.62 1.44 11.16
C ASN A 12 -18.78 0.05 11.80
N VAL A 13 -17.75 -0.79 11.84
CA VAL A 13 -17.86 -2.08 12.55
C VAL A 13 -18.27 -1.84 14.00
N HIS A 14 -19.44 -2.39 14.36
CA HIS A 14 -20.01 -2.23 15.69
C HIS A 14 -19.07 -2.83 16.75
N PRO A 15 -18.72 -2.06 17.79
CA PRO A 15 -17.82 -2.54 18.85
C PRO A 15 -18.35 -3.80 19.53
N ASP A 16 -19.67 -3.99 19.60
CA ASP A 16 -20.28 -5.17 20.24
C ASP A 16 -20.01 -6.48 19.48
N LYS A 17 -19.59 -6.40 18.22
CA LYS A 17 -19.12 -7.56 17.42
C LYS A 17 -17.64 -7.88 17.65
N VAL A 18 -16.96 -7.08 18.45
CA VAL A 18 -15.53 -7.21 18.75
C VAL A 18 -15.40 -7.40 20.26
N ASN A 19 -14.73 -8.46 20.69
CA ASN A 19 -14.40 -8.66 22.10
C ASN A 19 -12.94 -8.25 22.33
N PRO A 20 -12.67 -6.96 22.63
CA PRO A 20 -11.30 -6.48 22.62
C PRO A 20 -10.51 -7.01 23.81
N THR A 21 -9.41 -7.70 23.53
CA THR A 21 -8.44 -8.19 24.52
C THR A 21 -7.22 -7.27 24.68
N GLY A 22 -7.21 -6.13 23.99
CA GLY A 22 -6.08 -5.21 23.94
C GLY A 22 -6.46 -3.78 23.53
N LYS A 23 -5.46 -2.99 23.10
CA LYS A 23 -5.64 -1.57 22.78
C LYS A 23 -6.49 -1.41 21.51
N VAL A 24 -7.60 -0.69 21.61
CA VAL A 24 -8.52 -0.45 20.47
C VAL A 24 -8.16 0.86 19.76
N ILE A 25 -8.08 0.80 18.43
CA ILE A 25 -7.90 1.95 17.54
C ILE A 25 -8.99 1.89 16.49
N ARG A 26 -9.77 2.96 16.38
CA ARG A 26 -10.78 3.13 15.33
C ARG A 26 -10.17 3.85 14.14
N LEU A 27 -10.34 3.32 12.94
CA LEU A 27 -9.91 3.96 11.70
C LEU A 27 -11.11 4.06 10.74
N SER A 28 -11.35 5.25 10.21
CA SER A 28 -12.38 5.48 9.19
C SER A 28 -11.88 6.52 8.18
N TYR A 29 -12.09 6.25 6.90
CA TYR A 29 -11.77 7.20 5.82
C TYR A 29 -12.91 8.16 5.48
N PHE A 30 -14.10 7.92 6.01
CA PHE A 30 -15.30 8.74 5.82
C PHE A 30 -15.82 9.24 7.17
N ASP A 31 -16.58 10.33 7.13
CA ASP A 31 -17.32 10.83 8.30
C ASP A 31 -18.55 9.94 8.53
N ASN A 32 -19.00 9.76 9.77
CA ASN A 32 -20.34 9.26 10.08
C ASN A 32 -21.02 10.25 11.03
N GLU A 33 -22.32 10.05 11.33
CA GLU A 33 -23.08 10.95 12.21
C GLU A 33 -22.45 11.14 13.61
N LYS A 34 -21.63 10.19 14.07
CA LYS A 34 -21.03 10.17 15.42
C LYS A 34 -19.54 10.53 15.45
N GLU A 35 -18.80 10.29 14.37
CA GLU A 35 -17.34 10.39 14.31
C GLU A 35 -16.88 10.91 12.94
N LYS A 36 -15.98 11.90 12.94
CA LYS A 36 -15.29 12.33 11.71
C LYS A 36 -14.19 11.35 11.32
N GLY A 37 -14.04 11.10 10.01
CA GLY A 37 -12.97 10.30 9.44
C GLY A 37 -11.59 10.76 9.90
N ASN A 38 -10.73 9.81 10.23
CA ASN A 38 -9.38 10.05 10.75
C ASN A 38 -8.28 9.51 9.83
N VAL A 39 -8.66 8.82 8.76
CA VAL A 39 -7.79 8.38 7.68
C VAL A 39 -8.07 9.26 6.45
N HIS A 40 -7.06 9.98 5.97
CA HIS A 40 -7.13 10.62 4.67
C HIS A 40 -6.61 9.68 3.59
N ILE A 41 -7.43 9.47 2.56
CA ILE A 41 -7.06 8.75 1.34
C ILE A 41 -7.47 9.66 0.19
N ALA A 42 -6.52 9.92 -0.70
CA ALA A 42 -6.72 10.72 -1.91
C ALA A 42 -6.04 9.99 -3.07
N LEU A 43 -6.75 9.01 -3.64
CA LEU A 43 -6.33 8.35 -4.87
C LEU A 43 -6.74 9.24 -6.05
N SER A 44 -5.83 9.66 -6.93
CA SER A 44 -6.28 10.31 -8.18
C SER A 44 -7.25 9.39 -8.93
N ARG A 45 -8.32 9.91 -9.51
CA ARG A 45 -9.22 9.05 -10.29
C ARG A 45 -8.51 8.54 -11.53
N PHE A 46 -8.49 7.24 -11.70
CA PHE A 46 -8.23 6.58 -12.98
C PHE A 46 -9.50 5.94 -13.57
N ILE A 47 -10.61 6.04 -12.84
CA ILE A 47 -11.95 5.55 -13.16
C ILE A 47 -12.96 6.71 -13.15
N LYS A 48 -14.01 6.62 -13.96
CA LYS A 48 -15.08 7.63 -13.98
C LYS A 48 -16.12 7.37 -12.91
N ASN A 49 -16.38 6.15 -12.50
CA ASN A 49 -17.27 5.77 -11.40
C ASN A 49 -16.63 4.62 -10.60
N PRO A 50 -16.76 4.60 -9.26
CA PRO A 50 -16.25 3.49 -8.42
C PRO A 50 -16.74 2.10 -8.85
N ASP A 51 -17.97 2.00 -9.36
CA ASP A 51 -18.58 0.74 -9.82
C ASP A 51 -17.89 0.13 -11.05
N GLU A 52 -16.98 0.86 -11.69
CA GLU A 52 -16.13 0.33 -12.76
C GLU A 52 -15.02 -0.59 -12.23
N LEU A 53 -14.75 -0.58 -10.92
CA LEU A 53 -13.84 -1.53 -10.28
C LEU A 53 -14.63 -2.70 -9.67
N PRO A 54 -14.11 -3.93 -9.78
CA PRO A 54 -14.66 -5.05 -9.03
C PRO A 54 -14.66 -4.77 -7.53
N GLU A 55 -15.68 -5.26 -6.83
CA GLU A 55 -15.84 -5.08 -5.38
C GLU A 55 -14.59 -5.47 -4.58
N ARG A 56 -13.93 -6.58 -4.97
CA ARG A 56 -12.68 -7.05 -4.37
C ARG A 56 -11.54 -6.03 -4.46
N ILE A 57 -11.50 -5.25 -5.54
CA ILE A 57 -10.48 -4.23 -5.76
C ILE A 57 -10.76 -3.00 -4.88
N LEU A 58 -12.03 -2.62 -4.75
CA LEU A 58 -12.43 -1.57 -3.81
C LEU A 58 -12.08 -1.96 -2.36
N ASP A 59 -12.42 -3.19 -1.96
CA ASP A 59 -12.07 -3.73 -0.64
C ASP A 59 -10.55 -3.75 -0.43
N LEU A 60 -9.76 -4.17 -1.43
CA LEU A 60 -8.31 -4.20 -1.36
C LEU A 60 -7.73 -2.80 -1.12
N LEU A 61 -8.24 -1.77 -1.81
CA LEU A 61 -7.80 -0.39 -1.62
C LEU A 61 -8.10 0.11 -0.21
N GLU A 62 -9.30 -0.18 0.31
CA GLU A 62 -9.68 0.16 1.69
C GLU A 62 -8.78 -0.54 2.72
N ILE A 63 -8.61 -1.87 2.59
CA ILE A 63 -7.75 -2.67 3.47
C ILE A 63 -6.31 -2.14 3.44
N ALA A 64 -5.78 -1.83 2.27
CA ALA A 64 -4.42 -1.31 2.13
C ALA A 64 -4.24 0.04 2.84
N SER A 65 -5.21 0.93 2.73
CA SER A 65 -5.20 2.21 3.45
C SER A 65 -5.34 2.04 4.96
N TYR A 66 -6.18 1.11 5.43
CA TYR A 66 -6.31 0.82 6.86
C TYR A 66 -5.06 0.20 7.45
N VAL A 67 -4.44 -0.76 6.76
CA VAL A 67 -3.18 -1.38 7.18
C VAL A 67 -2.07 -0.32 7.26
N PHE A 68 -1.94 0.53 6.23
CA PHE A 68 -0.95 1.61 6.24
C PHE A 68 -1.19 2.60 7.38
N SER A 69 -2.45 2.95 7.63
CA SER A 69 -2.83 3.88 8.68
C SER A 69 -2.60 3.30 10.08
N ALA A 70 -2.92 2.02 10.30
CA ALA A 70 -2.67 1.33 11.55
C ALA A 70 -1.17 1.16 11.84
N ASP A 71 -0.36 0.85 10.82
CA ASP A 71 1.10 0.78 10.93
C ASP A 71 1.66 2.10 11.48
N ARG A 72 1.11 3.24 11.05
CA ARG A 72 1.50 4.59 11.51
C ARG A 72 0.89 5.01 12.85
N ALA A 73 -0.26 4.47 13.22
CA ALA A 73 -1.01 4.84 14.42
C ALA A 73 -0.52 4.12 15.69
N VAL A 74 0.25 3.04 15.55
CA VAL A 74 0.75 2.24 16.69
C VAL A 74 2.25 2.42 16.82
N ASP A 75 2.73 2.89 17.96
CA ASP A 75 4.16 3.00 18.23
C ASP A 75 4.83 1.61 18.32
N ARG A 76 6.10 1.54 17.92
CA ARG A 76 6.98 0.37 18.10
C ARG A 76 7.83 0.47 19.38
N GLY A 77 7.71 1.56 20.14
CA GLY A 77 8.50 1.81 21.34
C GLY A 77 9.93 2.22 21.00
N GLU A 78 10.76 2.39 22.04
CA GLU A 78 12.14 2.85 21.88
C GLU A 78 13.00 1.84 21.13
N ARG A 79 13.80 2.35 20.19
CA ARG A 79 14.70 1.56 19.33
C ARG A 79 15.77 0.79 20.12
N ASP A 80 16.06 1.21 21.35
CA ASP A 80 17.13 0.70 22.22
C ASP A 80 16.64 -0.28 23.30
N SER A 81 15.36 -0.68 23.28
CA SER A 81 14.87 -1.66 24.26
C SER A 81 15.58 -3.01 24.06
N LEU A 82 16.41 -3.40 25.04
CA LEU A 82 17.17 -4.67 25.09
C LEU A 82 16.31 -5.92 24.84
N TYR A 83 15.02 -5.84 25.18
CA TYR A 83 14.03 -6.86 24.92
C TYR A 83 13.19 -6.42 23.73
N ASN A 84 13.38 -7.07 22.58
CA ASN A 84 12.64 -6.88 21.31
C ASN A 84 11.13 -7.25 21.43
N GLU A 85 10.56 -7.16 22.63
CA GLU A 85 9.18 -7.49 22.97
C GLU A 85 8.22 -6.37 22.54
N SER A 86 8.63 -5.11 22.63
CA SER A 86 7.80 -3.94 22.28
C SER A 86 7.81 -3.61 20.79
N TRP A 87 8.91 -3.94 20.08
CA TRP A 87 9.17 -3.48 18.71
C TRP A 87 8.33 -4.16 17.62
N ALA A 88 8.11 -5.47 17.77
CA ALA A 88 7.31 -6.27 16.86
C ALA A 88 5.89 -6.40 17.42
N ARG A 89 4.91 -5.83 16.75
CA ARG A 89 3.53 -5.70 17.24
C ARG A 89 2.68 -6.89 16.82
N ILE A 90 1.51 -7.03 17.46
CA ILE A 90 0.43 -7.92 17.02
C ILE A 90 -0.74 -7.03 16.61
N PHE A 91 -1.30 -7.26 15.44
CA PHE A 91 -2.47 -6.56 14.93
C PHE A 91 -3.66 -7.50 14.71
N GLU A 92 -4.85 -7.01 15.04
CA GLU A 92 -6.12 -7.64 14.71
C GLU A 92 -7.00 -6.61 14.00
N PHE A 93 -7.27 -6.85 12.72
CA PHE A 93 -8.09 -5.97 11.90
C PHE A 93 -9.51 -6.49 11.81
N HIS A 94 -10.47 -5.63 12.10
CA HIS A 94 -11.90 -5.87 11.96
C HIS A 94 -12.43 -4.97 10.85
N ILE A 95 -12.71 -5.54 9.66
CA ILE A 95 -12.96 -4.78 8.44
C ILE A 95 -14.25 -5.26 7.76
N PRO A 96 -15.19 -4.35 7.42
CA PRO A 96 -16.31 -4.71 6.56
C PRO A 96 -15.85 -4.76 5.10
N VAL A 97 -16.25 -5.80 4.37
CA VAL A 97 -15.88 -6.05 2.97
C VAL A 97 -17.11 -6.36 2.13
N ARG A 98 -17.04 -6.06 0.84
CA ARG A 98 -18.14 -6.30 -0.11
C ARG A 98 -18.23 -7.79 -0.48
N ASP A 99 -17.11 -8.43 -0.79
CA ASP A 99 -17.05 -9.88 -1.09
C ASP A 99 -16.49 -10.69 0.09
N LEU A 100 -17.33 -10.95 1.09
CA LEU A 100 -16.92 -11.69 2.29
C LEU A 100 -16.41 -13.11 1.95
N ALA A 101 -17.07 -13.80 1.02
CA ALA A 101 -16.74 -15.17 0.66
C ALA A 101 -15.31 -15.30 0.09
N PHE A 102 -14.84 -14.29 -0.64
CA PHE A 102 -13.45 -14.22 -1.07
C PHE A 102 -12.48 -13.98 0.10
N TRP A 103 -12.75 -12.95 0.91
CA TRP A 103 -11.84 -12.53 1.97
C TRP A 103 -11.76 -13.51 3.14
N GLU A 104 -12.78 -14.33 3.37
CA GLU A 104 -12.76 -15.38 4.40
C GLU A 104 -11.96 -16.63 4.02
N GLN A 105 -11.54 -16.78 2.76
CA GLN A 105 -10.72 -17.92 2.35
C GLN A 105 -9.39 -17.93 3.11
N ASP A 106 -9.03 -19.10 3.64
CA ASP A 106 -7.80 -19.26 4.42
C ASP A 106 -6.54 -18.97 3.61
N SER A 107 -6.55 -19.28 2.31
CA SER A 107 -5.50 -18.94 1.35
C SER A 107 -5.26 -17.43 1.27
N VAL A 108 -6.34 -16.64 1.14
CA VAL A 108 -6.30 -15.17 1.04
C VAL A 108 -5.78 -14.57 2.35
N LYS A 109 -6.38 -14.94 3.50
CA LYS A 109 -5.97 -14.43 4.82
C LYS A 109 -4.51 -14.75 5.12
N THR A 110 -4.08 -15.98 4.79
CA THR A 110 -2.71 -16.44 5.04
C THR A 110 -1.71 -15.73 4.13
N ALA A 111 -2.00 -15.57 2.84
CA ALA A 111 -1.14 -14.84 1.92
C ALA A 111 -0.99 -13.36 2.33
N LEU A 112 -2.11 -12.70 2.68
CA LEU A 112 -2.13 -11.33 3.19
C LEU A 112 -1.30 -11.18 4.47
N SER A 113 -1.56 -12.04 5.47
CA SER A 113 -0.86 -12.00 6.76
C SER A 113 0.65 -12.23 6.58
N ASN A 114 1.04 -13.24 5.79
CA ASN A 114 2.45 -13.54 5.55
C ASN A 114 3.21 -12.39 4.89
N ALA A 115 2.60 -11.75 3.89
CA ALA A 115 3.18 -10.58 3.23
C ALA A 115 3.41 -9.44 4.25
N LEU A 116 2.40 -9.12 5.06
CA LEU A 116 2.46 -8.03 6.03
C LEU A 116 3.44 -8.30 7.18
N VAL A 117 3.41 -9.51 7.77
CA VAL A 117 4.36 -9.95 8.80
C VAL A 117 5.79 -9.79 8.29
N PHE A 118 6.08 -10.27 7.09
CA PHE A 118 7.45 -10.24 6.59
C PHE A 118 7.93 -8.82 6.29
N MET A 119 7.12 -7.99 5.61
CA MET A 119 7.52 -6.64 5.20
C MET A 119 7.64 -5.67 6.38
N SER A 120 6.75 -5.79 7.38
CA SER A 120 6.74 -4.93 8.56
C SER A 120 7.74 -5.39 9.63
N GLY A 121 7.97 -6.70 9.73
CA GLY A 121 8.68 -7.30 10.86
C GLY A 121 7.85 -7.37 12.15
N ASP A 122 6.53 -7.15 12.08
CA ASP A 122 5.60 -7.39 13.18
C ASP A 122 5.35 -8.89 13.39
N ARG A 123 4.86 -9.27 14.56
CA ARG A 123 4.69 -10.68 14.97
C ARG A 123 3.53 -11.35 14.25
N LYS A 124 2.41 -10.66 14.10
CA LYS A 124 1.18 -11.24 13.57
C LYS A 124 0.22 -10.17 13.04
N TYR A 125 -0.44 -10.50 11.93
CA TYR A 125 -1.63 -9.80 11.43
C TYR A 125 -2.78 -10.80 11.36
N ASN A 126 -3.83 -10.59 12.16
CA ASN A 126 -5.10 -11.32 12.06
C ASN A 126 -6.13 -10.43 11.36
N PHE A 127 -6.96 -11.03 10.51
CA PHE A 127 -8.04 -10.35 9.82
C PHE A 127 -9.37 -11.03 10.13
N TYR A 128 -10.32 -10.24 10.61
CA TYR A 128 -11.71 -10.61 10.84
C TYR A 128 -12.57 -9.76 9.92
N PHE A 129 -13.13 -10.40 8.90
CA PHE A 129 -13.94 -9.74 7.90
C PHE A 129 -15.42 -9.84 8.25
N TYR A 130 -16.18 -8.82 7.85
CA TYR A 130 -17.63 -8.76 8.06
C TYR A 130 -18.29 -8.38 6.74
N GLN A 131 -19.47 -8.93 6.46
CA GLN A 131 -20.23 -8.51 5.28
C GLN A 131 -20.59 -7.02 5.40
N MET A 132 -20.23 -6.24 4.39
CA MET A 132 -20.64 -4.85 4.27
C MET A 132 -22.15 -4.77 4.02
N ASN A 133 -22.84 -4.00 4.85
CA ASN A 133 -24.28 -3.73 4.80
C ASN A 133 -24.54 -2.22 4.74
N GLN A 134 -25.78 -1.79 4.52
CA GLN A 134 -26.14 -0.37 4.38
C GLN A 134 -25.70 0.50 5.58
N GLU A 135 -25.63 -0.06 6.79
CA GLU A 135 -25.16 0.62 8.00
C GLU A 135 -23.64 0.90 8.00
N ASN A 136 -22.88 0.03 7.32
CA ASN A 136 -21.42 0.13 7.20
C ASN A 136 -20.97 0.74 5.86
N GLN A 137 -21.89 0.96 4.93
CA GLN A 137 -21.59 1.66 3.68
C GLN A 137 -21.43 3.16 3.93
N PRO A 138 -20.42 3.80 3.33
CA PRO A 138 -20.36 5.25 3.27
C PRO A 138 -21.57 5.76 2.46
N ASN A 139 -22.55 6.37 3.13
CA ASN A 139 -23.69 7.01 2.48
C ASN A 139 -23.25 8.34 1.85
N GLU A 140 -23.28 8.48 0.52
CA GLU A 140 -22.67 9.61 -0.19
C GLU A 140 -23.32 10.98 0.09
N SER A 141 -24.49 11.02 0.75
CA SER A 141 -25.32 12.22 0.86
C SER A 141 -24.93 13.20 1.99
N ASN A 142 -24.14 12.81 3.00
CA ASN A 142 -23.92 13.63 4.22
C ASN A 142 -22.45 13.85 4.65
N TYR A 143 -21.44 13.48 3.86
CA TYR A 143 -20.04 13.45 4.34
C TYR A 143 -19.10 14.43 3.63
N THR A 144 -18.09 14.94 4.36
CA THR A 144 -17.19 16.02 3.87
C THR A 144 -15.94 15.48 3.15
N GLN A 145 -15.60 14.21 3.36
CA GLN A 145 -14.59 13.46 2.61
C GLN A 145 -15.27 12.21 2.05
N LEU A 146 -15.64 12.27 0.76
CA LEU A 146 -16.65 11.39 0.18
C LEU A 146 -16.14 10.21 -0.63
N SER A 147 -14.83 10.03 -0.78
CA SER A 147 -14.37 9.00 -1.70
C SER A 147 -12.94 8.58 -1.42
N LEU A 148 -12.66 7.30 -1.69
CA LEU A 148 -11.30 6.80 -1.90
C LEU A 148 -10.56 7.62 -2.96
N PHE A 149 -11.30 8.25 -3.89
CA PHE A 149 -10.75 8.98 -5.01
C PHE A 149 -10.92 10.51 -4.90
N THR A 150 -9.94 11.27 -5.40
CA THR A 150 -10.03 12.73 -5.51
C THR A 150 -10.89 13.13 -6.72
N LYS A 151 -11.06 14.43 -7.00
CA LYS A 151 -11.72 14.88 -8.24
C LYS A 151 -10.78 14.82 -9.46
N ASP A 152 -9.47 14.80 -9.23
CA ASP A 152 -8.47 14.81 -10.29
C ASP A 152 -8.57 13.51 -11.10
N PHE A 153 -8.70 13.61 -12.42
CA PHE A 153 -8.90 12.45 -13.30
C PHE A 153 -7.72 12.30 -14.27
N LEU A 154 -7.07 11.13 -14.24
CA LEU A 154 -5.91 10.78 -15.04
C LEU A 154 -6.13 9.40 -15.70
N PRO A 155 -6.92 9.34 -16.79
CA PRO A 155 -7.10 8.10 -17.53
C PRO A 155 -5.85 7.76 -18.34
N ILE A 156 -5.53 6.47 -18.42
CA ILE A 156 -4.50 5.94 -19.30
C ILE A 156 -5.19 5.62 -20.64
N SER A 157 -5.16 6.58 -21.56
CA SER A 157 -5.86 6.49 -22.86
C SER A 157 -5.36 5.36 -23.77
N ASP A 158 -4.12 4.92 -23.58
CA ASP A 158 -3.45 3.90 -24.39
C ASP A 158 -2.91 2.80 -23.46
N ALA A 159 -3.85 2.18 -22.75
CA ALA A 159 -3.58 1.21 -21.69
C ALA A 159 -2.71 0.05 -22.17
N SER A 160 -3.05 -0.57 -23.31
CA SER A 160 -2.30 -1.71 -23.87
C SER A 160 -0.83 -1.39 -24.10
N ASN A 161 -0.50 -0.14 -24.46
CA ASN A 161 0.85 0.31 -24.74
C ASN A 161 1.55 1.01 -23.56
N THR A 162 0.89 1.13 -22.41
CA THR A 162 1.43 1.80 -21.22
C THR A 162 1.89 0.79 -20.18
N GLU A 163 3.15 0.84 -19.76
CA GLU A 163 3.64 0.00 -18.67
C GLU A 163 3.50 0.71 -17.32
N ILE A 164 3.12 -0.01 -16.27
CA ILE A 164 2.94 0.53 -14.93
C ILE A 164 4.21 0.30 -14.10
N ILE A 165 4.73 1.37 -13.50
CA ILE A 165 5.94 1.35 -12.68
C ILE A 165 5.67 2.03 -11.34
N LEU A 166 6.05 1.36 -10.23
CA LEU A 166 6.11 2.01 -8.92
C LEU A 166 7.25 3.03 -8.89
N PHE A 167 6.91 4.31 -8.66
CA PHE A 167 7.85 5.43 -8.69
C PHE A 167 7.92 6.12 -7.33
N SER A 168 9.00 5.87 -6.59
CA SER A 168 9.25 6.47 -5.27
C SER A 168 9.91 7.86 -5.38
N GLY A 169 10.50 8.21 -6.52
CA GLY A 169 11.30 9.42 -6.70
C GLY A 169 12.77 9.26 -6.29
N GLY A 170 13.17 8.04 -5.92
CA GLY A 170 14.57 7.70 -5.67
C GLY A 170 15.33 7.34 -6.94
N LEU A 171 16.67 7.30 -6.83
CA LEU A 171 17.59 7.01 -7.94
C LEU A 171 17.24 5.71 -8.70
N ASP A 172 16.83 4.67 -7.98
CA ASP A 172 16.51 3.37 -8.58
C ASP A 172 15.26 3.40 -9.43
N SER A 173 14.19 3.99 -8.89
CA SER A 173 12.95 4.17 -9.63
C SER A 173 13.14 5.08 -10.86
N LEU A 174 14.01 6.09 -10.77
CA LEU A 174 14.38 6.96 -11.89
C LEU A 174 15.21 6.23 -12.94
N ALA A 175 16.24 5.49 -12.52
CA ALA A 175 17.06 4.68 -13.43
C ALA A 175 16.22 3.63 -14.15
N GLY A 176 15.29 2.97 -13.45
CA GLY A 176 14.34 2.02 -14.02
C GLY A 176 13.42 2.65 -15.07
N ALA A 177 12.84 3.82 -14.75
CA ALA A 177 12.01 4.56 -15.71
C ALA A 177 12.80 4.97 -16.96
N LEU A 178 14.04 5.45 -16.79
CA LEU A 178 14.93 5.79 -17.90
C LEU A 178 15.30 4.57 -18.74
N ASP A 179 15.73 3.47 -18.12
CA ASP A 179 16.08 2.22 -18.79
C ASP A 179 14.91 1.71 -19.64
N PHE A 180 13.70 1.71 -19.08
CA PHE A 180 12.49 1.34 -19.80
C PHE A 180 12.22 2.25 -21.01
N LEU A 181 12.24 3.59 -20.82
CA LEU A 181 11.91 4.54 -21.89
C LEU A 181 12.87 4.49 -23.08
N HIS A 182 14.15 4.20 -22.83
CA HIS A 182 15.15 4.01 -23.90
C HIS A 182 15.03 2.62 -24.54
N THR A 183 14.79 1.57 -23.75
CA THR A 183 14.71 0.19 -24.26
C THR A 183 13.47 -0.03 -25.12
N TYR A 184 12.36 0.63 -24.79
CA TYR A 184 11.09 0.48 -25.49
C TYR A 184 10.59 1.83 -26.03
N PRO A 185 11.14 2.35 -27.15
CA PRO A 185 10.83 3.68 -27.68
C PRO A 185 9.35 3.93 -27.98
N GLU A 186 8.61 2.87 -28.33
CA GLU A 186 7.20 2.95 -28.70
C GLU A 186 6.25 2.82 -27.49
N LYS A 187 6.75 2.40 -26.32
CA LYS A 187 5.93 2.18 -25.11
C LYS A 187 5.78 3.45 -24.28
N LYS A 188 4.65 3.58 -23.59
CA LYS A 188 4.39 4.63 -22.60
C LYS A 188 4.62 4.10 -21.18
N LEU A 189 4.74 5.02 -20.22
CA LEU A 189 4.90 4.74 -18.79
C LEU A 189 3.80 5.41 -17.98
N CYS A 190 3.23 4.65 -17.05
CA CYS A 190 2.45 5.18 -15.93
C CYS A 190 3.27 5.03 -14.66
N LEU A 191 3.76 6.16 -14.14
CA LEU A 191 4.48 6.24 -12.87
C LEU A 191 3.46 6.36 -11.74
N VAL A 192 3.52 5.46 -10.76
CA VAL A 192 2.62 5.45 -9.60
C VAL A 192 3.38 5.96 -8.38
N SER A 193 2.98 7.10 -7.82
CA SER A 193 3.70 7.79 -6.73
C SER A 193 2.84 8.12 -5.52
N HIS A 194 3.37 7.82 -4.34
CA HIS A 194 2.85 8.22 -3.05
C HIS A 194 3.49 9.54 -2.64
N GLN A 195 2.65 10.54 -2.42
CA GLN A 195 3.01 11.87 -1.95
C GLN A 195 3.11 11.88 -0.42
N ALA A 196 4.16 11.23 0.10
CA ALA A 196 4.32 11.03 1.54
C ALA A 196 4.58 12.33 2.33
N ASN A 197 5.22 13.32 1.72
CA ASN A 197 5.43 14.66 2.26
C ASN A 197 5.77 15.66 1.13
N LYS A 198 5.78 16.96 1.44
CA LYS A 198 6.06 18.03 0.47
C LYS A 198 7.42 17.91 -0.22
N LYS A 199 8.47 17.50 0.51
CA LYS A 199 9.83 17.36 -0.06
C LYS A 199 9.90 16.23 -1.08
N VAL A 200 9.39 15.06 -0.71
CA VAL A 200 9.33 13.88 -1.61
C VAL A 200 8.47 14.19 -2.84
N THR A 201 7.33 14.84 -2.64
CA THR A 201 6.43 15.25 -3.72
C THR A 201 7.13 16.21 -4.68
N HIS A 202 7.79 17.23 -4.17
CA HIS A 202 8.55 18.17 -5.01
C HIS A 202 9.64 17.47 -5.83
N THR A 203 10.41 16.55 -5.22
CA THR A 203 11.42 15.77 -5.96
C THR A 203 10.77 14.92 -7.04
N GLN A 204 9.67 14.22 -6.75
CA GLN A 204 8.93 13.43 -7.74
C GLN A 204 8.45 14.30 -8.90
N ASP A 205 7.86 15.46 -8.62
CA ASP A 205 7.35 16.40 -9.62
C ASP A 205 8.46 16.89 -10.54
N VAL A 206 9.58 17.36 -9.98
CA VAL A 206 10.74 17.81 -10.77
C VAL A 206 11.27 16.69 -11.66
N LEU A 207 11.42 15.47 -11.14
CA LEU A 207 11.91 14.34 -11.92
C LEU A 207 10.95 13.97 -13.06
N VAL A 208 9.65 13.92 -12.79
CA VAL A 208 8.64 13.61 -13.80
C VAL A 208 8.58 14.70 -14.86
N GLU A 209 8.66 15.98 -14.50
CA GLU A 209 8.74 17.09 -15.46
C GLU A 209 9.97 16.96 -16.36
N LEU A 210 11.14 16.61 -15.81
CA LEU A 210 12.36 16.39 -16.61
C LEU A 210 12.19 15.21 -17.57
N LEU A 211 11.57 14.12 -17.11
CA LEU A 211 11.27 12.98 -17.98
C LEU A 211 10.27 13.37 -19.08
N MET A 212 9.22 14.13 -18.76
CA MET A 212 8.24 14.62 -19.75
C MET A 212 8.89 15.56 -20.77
N LYS A 213 9.81 16.43 -20.34
CA LYS A 213 10.58 17.29 -21.26
C LYS A 213 11.45 16.48 -22.24
N LYS A 214 11.98 15.33 -21.80
CA LYS A 214 12.85 14.47 -22.62
C LYS A 214 12.08 13.49 -23.50
N PHE A 215 10.98 12.91 -23.00
CA PHE A 215 10.25 11.82 -23.65
C PHE A 215 8.81 12.19 -24.04
N HIS A 216 8.41 13.45 -23.88
CA HIS A 216 7.14 14.02 -24.30
C HIS A 216 5.92 13.26 -23.74
N ASN A 217 4.92 12.99 -24.58
CA ASN A 217 3.61 12.40 -24.22
C ASN A 217 3.66 10.91 -23.86
N ARG A 218 4.82 10.40 -23.47
CA ARG A 218 5.03 8.99 -23.12
C ARG A 218 4.89 8.72 -21.63
N ILE A 219 4.57 9.72 -20.82
CA ILE A 219 4.59 9.61 -19.37
C ILE A 219 3.27 10.09 -18.79
N ASN A 220 2.63 9.23 -18.03
CA ASN A 220 1.52 9.53 -17.14
C ASN A 220 2.04 9.43 -15.70
N HIS A 221 1.62 10.34 -14.84
CA HIS A 221 2.03 10.33 -13.43
C HIS A 221 0.81 10.25 -12.53
N TYR A 222 0.53 9.05 -12.06
CA TYR A 222 -0.52 8.77 -11.11
C TYR A 222 -0.04 9.07 -9.69
N LYS A 223 -0.63 10.08 -9.06
CA LYS A 223 -0.29 10.50 -7.69
C LYS A 223 -1.38 10.10 -6.72
N TYR A 224 -0.97 9.76 -5.50
CA TYR A 224 -1.92 9.55 -4.41
C TYR A 224 -1.33 9.97 -3.07
N GLU A 225 -2.24 10.24 -2.14
CA GLU A 225 -1.93 10.55 -0.74
C GLU A 225 -2.66 9.57 0.19
N CYS A 226 -1.97 9.16 1.26
CA CYS A 226 -2.59 8.47 2.39
C CYS A 226 -1.93 8.94 3.69
N HIS A 227 -2.69 9.52 4.62
CA HIS A 227 -2.15 9.97 5.90
C HIS A 227 -3.21 10.02 7.00
N LEU A 228 -2.78 10.01 8.27
CA LEU A 228 -3.67 10.17 9.42
C LEU A 228 -3.97 11.66 9.63
N ARG A 229 -5.25 12.02 9.85
CA ARG A 229 -5.68 13.43 10.07
C ARG A 229 -5.64 13.85 11.53
N LYS A 230 -5.95 12.93 12.45
CA LYS A 230 -6.17 13.25 13.88
C LYS A 230 -5.06 12.78 14.82
N PHE A 231 -4.23 11.84 14.38
CA PHE A 231 -3.13 11.31 15.18
C PHE A 231 -1.81 11.76 14.57
N SER A 232 -0.87 12.21 15.40
CA SER A 232 0.53 12.25 14.99
C SER A 232 0.95 10.83 14.63
N SER A 233 1.66 10.65 13.52
CA SER A 233 2.25 9.35 13.22
C SER A 233 3.22 8.99 14.33
N LEU A 234 2.89 7.94 15.07
CA LEU A 234 3.75 7.41 16.12
C LEU A 234 4.84 6.53 15.51
N GLU A 235 4.58 5.97 14.32
CA GLU A 235 5.53 5.18 13.53
C GLU A 235 5.89 5.91 12.23
N GLU A 236 7.18 6.20 12.04
CA GLU A 236 7.71 6.97 10.91
C GLU A 236 8.41 6.10 9.84
N THR A 237 8.60 4.79 10.07
CA THR A 237 9.33 3.91 9.14
C THR A 237 8.49 3.42 7.96
N GLN A 238 7.15 3.58 7.99
CA GLN A 238 6.25 3.34 6.86
C GLN A 238 6.43 1.95 6.21
N ARG A 239 6.62 0.90 7.01
CA ARG A 239 7.06 -0.43 6.53
C ARG A 239 5.98 -1.18 5.75
N THR A 240 4.71 -0.82 5.93
CA THR A 240 3.59 -1.34 5.13
C THR A 240 3.32 -0.53 3.86
N ARG A 241 4.08 0.53 3.57
CA ARG A 241 3.88 1.38 2.37
C ARG A 241 3.93 0.60 1.07
N MET A 242 4.75 -0.45 0.98
CA MET A 242 4.83 -1.31 -0.20
C MET A 242 3.49 -1.99 -0.48
N PHE A 243 2.78 -2.44 0.56
CA PHE A 243 1.46 -3.04 0.42
C PHE A 243 0.45 -2.06 -0.20
N LEU A 244 0.43 -0.81 0.29
CA LEU A 244 -0.41 0.25 -0.27
C LEU A 244 -0.05 0.56 -1.73
N TYR A 245 1.25 0.73 -2.02
CA TYR A 245 1.72 0.99 -3.39
C TYR A 245 1.32 -0.10 -4.38
N ALA A 246 1.59 -1.36 -4.02
CA ALA A 246 1.32 -2.50 -4.88
C ALA A 246 -0.19 -2.72 -5.05
N SER A 247 -1.01 -2.46 -4.03
CA SER A 247 -2.48 -2.55 -4.12
C SER A 247 -3.05 -1.52 -5.09
N ILE A 248 -2.53 -0.29 -5.08
CA ILE A 248 -2.94 0.77 -6.02
C ILE A 248 -2.44 0.46 -7.44
N ALA A 249 -1.20 -0.01 -7.61
CA ALA A 249 -0.73 -0.42 -8.92
C ALA A 249 -1.53 -1.60 -9.47
N PHE A 250 -1.90 -2.57 -8.62
CA PHE A 250 -2.74 -3.69 -8.98
C PHE A 250 -4.16 -3.25 -9.39
N SER A 251 -4.78 -2.31 -8.68
CA SER A 251 -6.11 -1.80 -9.07
C SER A 251 -6.09 -1.10 -10.42
N ILE A 252 -5.04 -0.32 -10.70
CA ILE A 252 -4.81 0.27 -12.02
C ILE A 252 -4.61 -0.83 -13.07
N CYS A 253 -3.79 -1.85 -12.78
CA CYS A 253 -3.59 -2.97 -13.70
C CYS A 253 -4.91 -3.70 -14.00
N ASN A 254 -5.71 -3.98 -12.97
CA ASN A 254 -6.99 -4.68 -13.10
C ASN A 254 -7.97 -3.91 -14.00
N TYR A 255 -8.09 -2.60 -13.79
CA TYR A 255 -8.97 -1.76 -14.61
C TYR A 255 -8.51 -1.67 -16.08
N TYR A 256 -7.20 -1.72 -16.32
CA TYR A 256 -6.60 -1.63 -17.65
C TYR A 256 -6.26 -2.99 -18.28
N ASP A 257 -6.80 -4.09 -17.74
CA ASP A 257 -6.60 -5.47 -18.20
C ASP A 257 -5.10 -5.84 -18.36
N LYS A 258 -4.32 -5.58 -17.30
CA LYS A 258 -2.90 -5.91 -17.21
C LYS A 258 -2.64 -6.91 -16.09
N HIS A 259 -1.73 -7.84 -16.38
CA HIS A 259 -1.33 -8.90 -15.45
C HIS A 259 0.05 -8.66 -14.81
N SER A 260 0.61 -7.46 -14.93
CA SER A 260 1.88 -7.14 -14.27
C SER A 260 2.14 -5.65 -14.11
N PHE A 261 2.92 -5.29 -13.09
CA PHE A 261 3.62 -4.02 -12.98
C PHE A 261 5.10 -4.25 -12.65
N ASN A 262 5.94 -3.22 -12.86
CA ASN A 262 7.36 -3.27 -12.53
C ASN A 262 7.72 -2.48 -11.28
N VAL A 263 8.71 -3.00 -10.56
CA VAL A 263 9.34 -2.38 -9.40
C VAL A 263 10.84 -2.36 -9.67
N TYR A 264 11.47 -1.19 -9.60
CA TYR A 264 12.90 -1.04 -9.91
C TYR A 264 13.78 -0.78 -8.69
N GLU A 265 13.23 -0.85 -7.47
CA GLU A 265 13.99 -0.62 -6.27
C GLU A 265 14.95 -1.77 -5.94
N ASN A 266 16.25 -1.47 -5.96
CA ASN A 266 17.33 -2.38 -5.57
C ASN A 266 18.35 -1.60 -4.73
N GLY A 267 18.01 -1.38 -3.47
CA GLY A 267 18.96 -0.90 -2.49
C GLY A 267 19.85 -2.04 -1.99
N ILE A 268 21.12 -1.77 -1.69
CA ILE A 268 21.96 -2.67 -0.87
C ILE A 268 21.29 -2.94 0.51
N THR A 269 20.43 -2.00 0.95
CA THR A 269 19.52 -2.16 2.09
C THR A 269 18.37 -3.14 1.86
N SER A 270 17.96 -3.38 0.61
CA SER A 270 16.88 -4.32 0.23
C SER A 270 17.29 -5.78 0.43
N ILE A 271 18.60 -6.10 0.37
CA ILE A 271 19.14 -7.45 0.58
C ILE A 271 19.52 -7.68 2.07
N ASN A 272 19.39 -6.66 2.95
CA ASN A 272 19.72 -6.77 4.37
C ASN A 272 21.07 -7.48 4.63
N LEU A 273 22.08 -7.22 3.80
CA LEU A 273 23.40 -7.82 3.98
C LEU A 273 24.00 -7.30 5.30
N PRO A 274 24.42 -8.17 6.23
CA PRO A 274 24.95 -7.76 7.52
C PRO A 274 26.28 -7.02 7.31
N LYS A 275 26.28 -5.70 7.48
CA LYS A 275 27.51 -4.89 7.45
C LYS A 275 28.37 -5.03 8.70
N GLN A 276 27.87 -5.69 9.76
CA GLN A 276 28.60 -6.02 10.99
C GLN A 276 27.78 -7.05 11.80
N GLY A 277 28.47 -7.91 12.56
CA GLY A 277 27.92 -9.09 13.25
C GLY A 277 26.82 -8.84 14.29
N ASP A 278 26.50 -7.59 14.62
CA ASP A 278 25.53 -7.23 15.69
C ASP A 278 24.23 -6.58 15.19
N ILE A 279 23.94 -6.64 13.89
CA ILE A 279 22.66 -6.15 13.33
C ILE A 279 21.86 -7.31 12.74
N MET A 280 21.53 -8.30 13.58
CA MET A 280 20.59 -9.34 13.21
C MET A 280 19.15 -8.79 13.23
N ASN A 281 18.53 -8.77 12.04
CA ASN A 281 17.11 -9.01 11.80
C ASN A 281 16.04 -7.90 12.01
N ALA A 282 16.28 -6.76 12.67
CA ALA A 282 15.18 -5.78 12.93
C ALA A 282 15.30 -4.42 12.22
N ARG A 283 16.48 -4.07 11.67
CA ARG A 283 16.88 -2.66 11.48
C ARG A 283 16.85 -2.12 10.04
N ALA A 284 16.69 -2.96 9.01
CA ALA A 284 16.54 -2.51 7.62
C ALA A 284 15.09 -2.68 7.12
N SER A 285 14.60 -1.70 6.35
CA SER A 285 13.29 -1.82 5.69
C SER A 285 13.33 -2.99 4.71
N ARG A 286 12.42 -3.96 4.88
CA ARG A 286 12.28 -5.12 3.99
C ARG A 286 11.33 -4.86 2.83
N THR A 287 10.85 -3.62 2.66
CA THR A 287 9.82 -3.25 1.67
C THR A 287 10.16 -3.67 0.25
N THR A 288 11.44 -3.75 -0.11
CA THR A 288 11.91 -4.12 -1.45
C THR A 288 12.77 -5.37 -1.47
N HIS A 289 12.76 -6.13 -0.37
CA HIS A 289 13.40 -7.44 -0.30
C HIS A 289 12.73 -8.42 -1.28
N PRO A 290 13.47 -9.29 -1.99
CA PRO A 290 12.90 -10.25 -2.93
C PRO A 290 11.75 -11.10 -2.36
N LYS A 291 11.89 -11.55 -1.11
CA LYS A 291 10.81 -12.24 -0.38
C LYS A 291 9.56 -11.38 -0.14
N THR A 292 9.68 -10.07 0.05
CA THR A 292 8.51 -9.17 0.13
C THR A 292 7.79 -9.11 -1.21
N ILE A 293 8.54 -8.98 -2.31
CA ILE A 293 7.98 -8.99 -3.67
C ILE A 293 7.28 -10.32 -3.95
N GLY A 294 7.93 -11.45 -3.63
CA GLY A 294 7.37 -12.78 -3.82
C GLY A 294 6.10 -13.04 -2.99
N LEU A 295 6.10 -12.64 -1.71
CA LEU A 295 4.92 -12.76 -0.84
C LEU A 295 3.79 -11.83 -1.29
N MET A 296 4.11 -10.61 -1.72
CA MET A 296 3.12 -9.69 -2.28
C MET A 296 2.52 -10.24 -3.58
N GLN A 297 3.35 -10.79 -4.47
CA GLN A 297 2.87 -11.43 -5.69
C GLN A 297 1.96 -12.62 -5.37
N ALA A 298 2.35 -13.49 -4.42
CA ALA A 298 1.52 -14.63 -4.01
C ALA A 298 0.16 -14.19 -3.48
N PHE A 299 0.08 -13.07 -2.76
CA PHE A 299 -1.18 -12.48 -2.32
C PHE A 299 -2.01 -11.93 -3.49
N LEU A 300 -1.40 -11.15 -4.40
CA LEU A 300 -2.12 -10.63 -5.58
C LEU A 300 -2.60 -11.77 -6.51
N GLN A 301 -1.88 -12.89 -6.53
CA GLN A 301 -2.27 -14.08 -7.28
C GLN A 301 -3.53 -14.77 -6.76
N CYS A 302 -3.99 -14.44 -5.55
CA CYS A 302 -5.32 -14.86 -5.09
C CYS A 302 -6.45 -14.18 -5.86
N PHE A 303 -6.23 -12.98 -6.41
CA PHE A 303 -7.20 -12.24 -7.23
C PHE A 303 -7.10 -12.62 -8.71
N ASP A 304 -5.87 -12.76 -9.20
CA ASP A 304 -5.54 -13.13 -10.59
C ASP A 304 -4.30 -14.03 -10.58
N ASN A 305 -4.51 -15.33 -10.83
CA ASN A 305 -3.46 -16.34 -10.76
C ASN A 305 -2.30 -16.13 -11.75
N THR A 306 -2.48 -15.32 -12.80
CA THR A 306 -1.44 -14.98 -13.78
C THR A 306 -0.64 -13.74 -13.40
N PHE A 307 -1.07 -13.02 -12.36
CA PHE A 307 -0.47 -11.74 -12.00
C PHE A 307 1.00 -11.88 -11.58
N THR A 308 1.85 -10.95 -12.04
CA THR A 308 3.29 -10.97 -11.79
C THR A 308 3.82 -9.60 -11.38
N ILE A 309 4.64 -9.54 -10.32
CA ILE A 309 5.40 -8.35 -9.96
C ILE A 309 6.82 -8.50 -10.51
N LYS A 310 7.17 -7.69 -11.51
CA LYS A 310 8.47 -7.74 -12.17
C LYS A 310 9.47 -6.85 -11.44
N ASN A 311 10.67 -7.38 -11.13
CA ASN A 311 11.81 -6.57 -10.69
C ASN A 311 13.01 -6.79 -11.63
N PRO A 312 13.09 -6.05 -12.75
CA PRO A 312 14.15 -6.24 -13.75
C PRO A 312 15.57 -5.96 -13.23
N PHE A 313 15.69 -5.22 -12.13
CA PHE A 313 16.98 -4.81 -11.58
C PHE A 313 17.46 -5.72 -10.42
N ILE A 314 16.73 -6.80 -10.11
CA ILE A 314 17.06 -7.71 -9.00
C ILE A 314 18.49 -8.29 -9.08
N MET A 315 19.02 -8.46 -10.29
CA MET A 315 20.39 -8.93 -10.54
C MET A 315 21.37 -7.81 -10.93
N LYS A 316 20.89 -6.58 -11.19
CA LYS A 316 21.73 -5.43 -11.56
C LYS A 316 22.17 -4.73 -10.28
N GLN A 317 23.25 -5.21 -9.65
CA GLN A 317 23.83 -4.52 -8.50
C GLN A 317 24.40 -3.15 -8.92
N LYS A 318 24.18 -2.13 -8.07
CA LYS A 318 24.92 -0.87 -8.16
C LYS A 318 26.40 -1.15 -7.96
N ARG A 319 27.22 -0.95 -8.99
CA ARG A 319 28.64 -0.67 -8.78
C ARG A 319 28.71 0.73 -8.19
N MET A 320 29.07 0.81 -6.91
CA MET A 320 29.36 2.05 -6.20
C MET A 320 30.65 2.67 -6.71
#